data_AF-A0AAE3QJW9-F1
#
_entry.id   AF-A0AAE3QJW9-F1
#
_cell.length_a   1.000
_cell.length_b   1.000
_cell.length_c   1.000
_cell.angle_alpha   90.00
_cell.angle_beta   90.00
_cell.angle_gamma   90.00
#
_symmetry.space_group_name_H-M   'P 1'
#
loop_
_entity.id
_entity.type
_entity.pdbx_description
1 polymer ?
#
loop_
_entity_poly.entity_id
_entity_poly.type
_entity_poly.pdbx_seq_one_letter_code
_entity_poly.pdbx_strand_id
1 'polypeptide(L)' 'AESETLALEDLTDYKAKSAESEILKRSQLHRIVMFNEAHDIAQHRVLTYRMLSGLWKQGYRYFAAESLNSSASSQL' A
#
# COMPACT_ATOMS: atom_id res chain seq x y z
N ALA A 1 -12.60 34.60 -13.20
CA ALA A 1 -11.72 33.48 -12.87
C ALA A 1 -11.32 33.66 -11.43
N GLU A 2 -11.98 32.95 -10.52
CA GLU A 2 -11.70 33.02 -9.09
C GLU A 2 -10.51 32.11 -8.81
N SER A 3 -9.39 32.69 -8.40
CA SER A 3 -8.26 31.93 -7.87
C SER A 3 -8.63 31.45 -6.47
N GLU A 4 -8.95 30.17 -6.34
CA GLU A 4 -9.01 29.51 -5.04
C GLU A 4 -7.62 29.59 -4.39
N THR A 5 -7.51 30.48 -3.42
CA THR A 5 -6.33 30.55 -2.56
C THR A 5 -6.51 29.43 -1.54
N LEU A 6 -5.80 28.32 -1.73
CA LEU A 6 -5.74 27.24 -0.75
C LEU A 6 -5.20 27.82 0.55
N ALA A 7 -6.06 27.97 1.56
CA ALA A 7 -5.64 28.36 2.90
C ALA A 7 -4.63 27.33 3.40
N LEU A 8 -3.45 27.79 3.81
CA LEU A 8 -2.45 26.93 4.42
C LEU A 8 -3.03 26.42 5.74
N GLU A 9 -3.38 25.13 5.79
CA GLU A 9 -3.82 24.48 7.01
C GLU A 9 -2.71 24.61 8.07
N ASP A 10 -3.09 24.97 9.29
CA ASP A 10 -2.17 25.05 10.42
C ASP A 10 -1.76 23.62 10.83
N LEU A 11 -0.50 23.27 10.54
CA LEU A 11 0.09 21.96 10.78
C LEU A 11 0.89 21.89 12.10
N THR A 12 0.77 22.89 12.98
CA THR A 12 1.52 22.93 14.25
C THR A 12 1.35 21.69 15.13
N ASP A 13 0.18 21.06 15.09
CA ASP A 13 -0.11 19.82 15.83
C ASP A 13 0.05 18.52 15.00
N TYR A 14 0.54 18.62 13.75
CA TYR A 14 0.73 17.45 12.90
C TYR A 14 1.78 16.50 13.47
N LYS A 15 1.41 15.22 13.58
CA LYS A 15 2.32 14.14 13.98
C LYS A 15 2.38 13.09 12.89
N ALA A 16 3.54 12.98 12.27
CA ALA A 16 3.82 11.93 11.30
C ALA A 16 3.61 10.56 11.98
N LYS A 17 2.90 9.68 11.27
CA LYS A 17 2.69 8.29 11.68
C LYS A 17 3.41 7.37 10.73
N SER A 18 3.82 6.21 11.24
CA SER A 18 4.35 5.14 10.39
C SER A 18 3.29 4.74 9.36
N ALA A 19 3.61 4.93 8.08
CA ALA A 19 2.74 4.50 6.98
C ALA A 19 2.43 3.00 7.08
N GLU A 20 3.41 2.20 7.49
CA GLU A 20 3.27 0.75 7.69
C GLU A 20 2.19 0.41 8.69
N SER A 21 2.24 1.07 9.86
CA SER A 21 1.30 0.81 10.94
C SER A 21 -0.12 1.27 10.55
N GLU A 22 -0.23 2.40 9.86
CA GLU A 22 -1.53 2.92 9.43
C GLU A 22 -2.16 2.08 8.31
N ILE A 23 -1.37 1.66 7.31
CA ILE A 23 -1.84 0.76 6.24
C ILE A 23 -2.29 -0.58 6.84
N LEU A 24 -1.48 -1.18 7.72
CA LEU A 24 -1.84 -2.44 8.38
C LEU A 24 -3.08 -2.29 9.27
N LYS A 25 -3.25 -1.16 9.94
CA LYS A 25 -4.46 -0.90 10.72
C LYS A 25 -5.70 -0.87 9.81
N ARG A 26 -5.62 -0.15 8.68
CA ARG A 26 -6.73 -0.05 7.73
C ARG A 26 -7.03 -1.37 7.04
N SER A 27 -6.02 -2.19 6.74
CA SER A 27 -6.20 -3.47 6.05
C SER A 27 -7.02 -4.48 6.84
N GLN A 28 -7.12 -4.34 8.17
CA GLN A 28 -7.98 -5.20 9.01
C GLN A 28 -9.47 -5.08 8.65
N LEU A 29 -9.89 -3.95 8.09
CA LEU A 29 -11.27 -3.68 7.69
C LEU A 29 -11.57 -4.06 6.24
N HIS A 30 -10.57 -4.54 5.50
CA HIS A 30 -10.67 -4.80 4.07
C HIS A 30 -10.34 -6.27 3.80
N ARG A 31 -10.86 -6.80 2.68
CA ARG A 31 -10.53 -8.16 2.20
C ARG A 31 -9.41 -8.15 1.16
N ILE A 32 -9.21 -7.01 0.51
CA ILE A 32 -8.25 -6.80 -0.57
C ILE A 32 -7.51 -5.50 -0.26
N VAL A 33 -6.18 -5.54 -0.41
CA VAL A 33 -5.30 -4.37 -0.36
C VAL A 33 -4.50 -4.35 -1.65
N MET A 34 -4.54 -3.23 -2.36
CA MET A 34 -3.82 -3.04 -3.62
C MET A 34 -2.70 -2.03 -3.40
N PHE A 35 -1.49 -2.37 -3.83
CA PHE A 35 -0.34 -1.47 -3.82
C PHE A 35 -0.01 -1.11 -5.27
N ASN A 36 -0.02 0.18 -5.58
CA ASN A 36 0.39 0.65 -6.90
C ASN A 36 1.94 0.69 -6.97
N GLU A 37 2.52 0.09 -8.00
CA GLU A 37 3.96 0.12 -8.25
C GLU A 37 4.26 1.01 -9.46
N ALA A 38 5.18 1.96 -9.28
CA ALA A 38 5.85 2.59 -10.41
C ALA A 38 7.16 1.83 -10.63
N HIS A 39 7.39 1.30 -11.84
CA HIS A 39 8.48 0.35 -12.09
C HIS A 39 9.88 0.93 -11.80
N ASP A 40 10.02 2.24 -11.89
CA ASP A 40 11.24 3.01 -11.62
C ASP A 40 11.46 3.32 -10.13
N ILE A 41 10.45 3.16 -9.27
CA ILE A 41 10.53 3.46 -7.83
C ILE A 41 10.63 2.17 -7.02
N ALA A 42 11.87 1.71 -6.78
CA ALA A 42 12.16 0.50 -6.01
C ALA A 42 11.58 0.53 -4.57
N GLN A 43 11.38 1.72 -4.00
CA GLN A 43 10.81 1.91 -2.67
C GLN A 43 9.36 1.38 -2.57
N HIS A 44 8.61 1.38 -3.68
CA HIS A 44 7.25 0.81 -3.70
C HIS A 44 7.30 -0.70 -3.45
N ARG A 45 8.26 -1.40 -4.07
CA ARG A 45 8.49 -2.84 -3.82
C ARG A 45 8.92 -3.12 -2.39
N VAL A 46 9.79 -2.28 -1.83
CA VAL A 46 10.23 -2.40 -0.43
C VAL A 46 9.07 -2.20 0.53
N LEU A 47 8.18 -1.22 0.28
CA LEU A 47 6.97 -1.03 1.08
C LEU A 47 6.08 -2.27 1.03
N THR A 48 5.74 -2.77 -0.17
CA THR A 48 4.91 -3.97 -0.32
C THR A 48 5.53 -5.16 0.41
N TYR A 49 6.84 -5.37 0.27
CA TYR A 49 7.58 -6.44 0.97
C TYR A 49 7.44 -6.33 2.50
N ARG A 50 7.63 -5.13 3.07
CA ARG A 50 7.50 -4.90 4.51
C ARG A 50 6.08 -5.15 5.02
N MET A 51 5.05 -5.01 4.17
CA MET A 51 3.66 -5.25 4.54
C MET A 51 3.29 -6.74 4.61
N LEU A 52 3.97 -7.60 3.84
CA LEU A 52 3.56 -9.00 3.66
C LEU A 52 3.43 -9.78 4.99
N SER A 53 4.38 -9.63 5.91
CA SER A 53 4.31 -10.32 7.22
C SER A 53 3.12 -9.85 8.05
N GLY A 54 2.83 -8.55 8.04
CA GLY A 54 1.70 -7.97 8.76
C GLY A 54 0.35 -8.41 8.17
N LEU A 55 0.22 -8.38 6.84
CA LEU A 55 -0.97 -8.84 6.13
C LEU A 55 -1.19 -10.35 6.33
N TRP A 56 -0.12 -11.15 6.30
CA TRP A 56 -0.22 -12.58 6.61
C TRP A 56 -0.77 -12.83 8.01
N LYS A 57 -0.29 -12.09 9.02
CA LYS A 57 -0.81 -12.19 10.40
C LYS A 57 -2.29 -11.80 10.51
N GLN A 58 -2.79 -10.95 9.60
CA GLN A 58 -4.21 -10.56 9.54
C GLN A 58 -5.10 -11.56 8.78
N GLY A 59 -4.53 -12.64 8.23
CA GLY A 59 -5.29 -13.69 7.54
C GLY A 59 -5.28 -13.61 6.02
N TYR A 60 -4.55 -12.67 5.41
CA TYR A 60 -4.36 -12.63 3.96
C TYR A 60 -3.52 -13.84 3.51
N ARG A 61 -3.98 -14.55 2.47
CA ARG A 61 -3.34 -15.79 1.98
C ARG A 61 -3.07 -15.81 0.47
N TYR A 62 -3.63 -14.86 -0.26
CA TYR A 62 -3.46 -14.76 -1.70
C TYR A 62 -2.64 -13.51 -2.02
N PHE A 63 -1.61 -13.69 -2.84
CA PHE A 63 -0.79 -12.61 -3.36
C PHE A 63 -0.90 -12.65 -4.89
N ALA A 64 -1.44 -11.58 -5.46
CA ALA A 64 -1.50 -11.36 -6.89
C ALA A 64 -0.51 -10.26 -7.25
N ALA A 65 0.30 -10.48 -8.27
CA ALA A 65 1.19 -9.47 -8.83
C ALA A 65 1.00 -9.44 -10.34
N GLU A 66 0.97 -8.25 -10.92
CA GLU A 66 0.77 -8.04 -12.36
C GLU A 66 1.82 -8.80 -13.19
N SER A 67 3.06 -8.87 -12.70
CA SER A 67 4.16 -9.59 -13.35
C SER A 67 4.00 -11.11 -13.32
N LEU A 68 3.09 -11.67 -12.51
CA LEU A 68 2.84 -13.09 -12.46
C LEU A 68 1.80 -13.45 -13.53
N ASN A 69 2.25 -14.15 -14.57
CA ASN A 69 1.36 -14.70 -15.58
C ASN A 69 0.47 -15.79 -14.97
N SER A 70 -0.85 -15.72 -15.19
CA SER A 70 -1.81 -16.73 -14.76
C SER A 70 -1.51 -18.14 -15.29
N SER A 71 -0.75 -18.28 -16.39
CA SER A 71 -0.35 -19.59 -16.92
C SER A 71 0.88 -20.20 -16.25
N ALA A 72 1.55 -19.50 -15.33
CA ALA A 72 2.77 -20.00 -14.67
C ALA A 72 2.51 -21.27 -13.85
N SER A 73 1.30 -21.43 -13.29
CA SER A 73 0.91 -22.63 -12.55
C SER A 73 0.60 -23.85 -13.43
N SER A 74 0.40 -23.66 -14.74
CA SER A 74 0.07 -24.74 -15.68
C SER A 74 1.30 -25.37 -16.36
N GLN A 75 2.51 -24.95 -15.98
CA GLN A 75 3.79 -25.41 -16.56
C GLN A 75 4.61 -26.30 -15.62
N LEU A 76 4.00 -26.81 -14.54
CA LEU A 76 4.56 -27.82 -13.63
C LEU A 76 3.89 -29.17 -13.88
#